data_AF-A0A7R9ZHR8-F1
#
_entry.id   AF-A0A7R9ZHR8-F1
#
_cell.length_a   1.000
_cell.length_b   1.000
_cell.length_c   1.000
_cell.angle_alpha   90.00
_cell.angle_beta   90.00
_cell.angle_gamma   90.00
#
_symmetry.space_group_name_H-M   'P 1'
#
loop_
_entity.id
_entity.type
_entity.pdbx_description
1 polymer ?
#
loop_
_entity_poly.entity_id
_entity_poly.type
_entity_poly.pdbx_seq_one_letter_code
_entity_poly.pdbx_strand_id
1 'polypeptide(L)'
;TIVEAVSMFKIGTMSHDDSKTLEWFTDVMKKQYGGDEGVPKLEFLSKDVETPGEDEIATGDVCSLQVEIERTHAENFTKQKLALCQKQGIPPQVAMQTYREGWWIMIRARRIGDIKDGDGKDAPPLEDESEKEGTPSQLGKTADDSVSKLFDEATKERFEKETEENRLLCAWPFIVSNVAQKRGKVGIKFLAPDRPGKYEFLVAVKSQEFLGADQDFVVVKDVLDKEEVERKQREEEDDNEEEDGDGNQGKEEPKKTK
;
A
#
# COMPACT_ATOMS: atom_id res chain seq x y z
N THR A 1 -13.81 -0.91 4.55
CA THR A 1 -12.70 0.06 4.59
C THR A 1 -13.09 1.32 3.84
N ILE A 2 -12.41 2.46 4.06
CA ILE A 2 -12.65 3.68 3.25
C ILE A 2 -12.41 3.40 1.76
N VAL A 3 -11.43 2.57 1.44
CA VAL A 3 -11.11 2.17 0.06
C VAL A 3 -12.31 1.49 -0.60
N GLU A 4 -12.92 0.50 0.06
CA GLU A 4 -14.15 -0.14 -0.44
C GLU A 4 -15.31 0.86 -0.59
N ALA A 5 -15.48 1.79 0.36
CA ALA A 5 -16.52 2.81 0.28
C ALA A 5 -16.35 3.72 -0.95
N VAL A 6 -15.11 4.08 -1.29
CA VAL A 6 -14.83 4.85 -2.51
C VAL A 6 -15.14 4.03 -3.76
N SER A 7 -14.76 2.76 -3.80
CA SER A 7 -15.09 1.86 -4.94
C SER A 7 -16.60 1.71 -5.11
N MET A 8 -17.33 1.46 -4.02
CA MET A 8 -18.80 1.40 -4.02
C MET A 8 -19.42 2.69 -4.55
N PHE A 9 -18.95 3.86 -4.10
CA PHE A 9 -19.46 5.15 -4.56
C PHE A 9 -19.22 5.39 -6.05
N LYS A 10 -18.00 5.09 -6.53
CA LYS A 10 -17.64 5.27 -7.95
C LYS A 10 -18.45 4.36 -8.88
N ILE A 11 -18.74 3.14 -8.43
CA ILE A 11 -19.44 2.14 -9.23
C ILE A 11 -20.96 2.27 -9.07
N GLY A 12 -21.42 2.89 -7.97
CA GLY A 12 -22.83 3.09 -7.67
C GLY A 12 -23.49 1.88 -6.99
N THR A 13 -22.77 1.19 -6.11
CA THR A 13 -23.28 0.03 -5.36
C THR A 13 -23.41 0.35 -3.86
N MET A 14 -24.25 -0.42 -3.16
CA MET A 14 -24.48 -0.27 -1.71
C MET A 14 -23.70 -1.28 -0.87
N SER A 15 -23.12 -2.29 -1.51
CA SER A 15 -22.30 -3.33 -0.89
C SER A 15 -21.15 -3.68 -1.83
N HIS A 16 -20.01 -4.04 -1.24
CA HIS A 16 -18.79 -4.46 -1.94
C HIS A 16 -18.55 -5.97 -1.84
N ASP A 17 -19.32 -6.65 -0.98
CA ASP A 17 -19.17 -8.04 -0.58
C ASP A 17 -20.39 -8.92 -0.93
N ASP A 18 -21.49 -8.33 -1.39
CA ASP A 18 -22.65 -9.05 -1.88
C ASP A 18 -22.33 -9.83 -3.17
N SER A 19 -22.50 -11.15 -3.13
CA SER A 19 -22.20 -12.05 -4.26
C SER A 19 -22.89 -11.62 -5.55
N LYS A 20 -24.16 -11.17 -5.48
CA LYS A 20 -24.90 -10.75 -6.67
C LYS A 20 -24.31 -9.48 -7.28
N THR A 21 -23.91 -8.54 -6.43
CA THR A 21 -23.24 -7.30 -6.85
C THR A 21 -21.89 -7.60 -7.51
N LEU A 22 -21.10 -8.51 -6.93
CA LEU A 22 -19.81 -8.95 -7.49
C LEU A 22 -19.97 -9.66 -8.83
N GLU A 23 -20.93 -10.59 -8.95
CA GLU A 23 -21.24 -11.28 -10.20
C GLU A 23 -21.68 -10.30 -11.28
N TRP A 24 -22.59 -9.37 -10.96
CA TRP A 24 -23.02 -8.33 -11.89
C TRP A 24 -21.85 -7.46 -12.37
N PHE A 25 -21.01 -6.98 -11.45
CA PHE A 25 -19.88 -6.13 -11.81
C PHE A 25 -18.88 -6.89 -12.70
N THR A 26 -18.60 -8.14 -12.34
CA THR A 26 -17.75 -9.05 -13.12
C THR A 26 -18.31 -9.23 -14.53
N ASP A 27 -19.61 -9.45 -14.69
CA ASP A 27 -20.26 -9.58 -16.00
C ASP A 27 -20.18 -8.30 -16.83
N VAL A 28 -20.31 -7.13 -16.21
CA VAL A 28 -20.12 -5.84 -16.88
C VAL A 28 -18.68 -5.72 -17.39
N MET A 29 -17.69 -6.05 -16.56
CA MET A 29 -16.29 -6.02 -16.94
C MET A 29 -15.98 -6.98 -18.08
N LYS A 30 -16.50 -8.21 -18.04
CA LYS A 30 -16.36 -9.19 -19.13
C LYS A 30 -16.95 -8.67 -20.43
N LYS A 31 -18.17 -8.12 -20.40
CA LYS A 31 -18.84 -7.59 -21.60
C LYS A 31 -18.09 -6.40 -22.20
N GLN A 32 -17.58 -5.51 -21.35
CA GLN A 32 -16.91 -4.29 -21.79
C GLN A 32 -15.47 -4.53 -22.25
N TYR A 33 -14.75 -5.44 -21.59
CA TYR A 33 -13.30 -5.62 -21.76
C TYR A 33 -12.89 -6.98 -22.33
N GLY A 34 -13.80 -7.71 -22.98
CA GLY A 34 -13.43 -8.84 -23.84
C GLY A 34 -13.32 -10.20 -23.12
N GLY A 35 -14.26 -10.49 -22.22
CA GLY A 35 -14.35 -11.77 -21.52
C GLY A 35 -13.55 -11.81 -20.22
N ASP A 36 -13.12 -13.00 -19.82
CA ASP A 36 -12.47 -13.24 -18.53
C ASP A 36 -11.15 -12.47 -18.37
N GLU A 37 -10.41 -12.27 -19.47
CA GLU A 37 -9.18 -11.47 -19.49
C GLU A 37 -9.43 -9.96 -19.32
N GLY A 38 -10.68 -9.52 -19.38
CA GLY A 38 -11.10 -8.14 -19.12
C GLY A 38 -11.43 -7.86 -17.65
N VAL A 39 -11.47 -8.89 -16.80
CA VAL A 39 -11.78 -8.75 -15.38
C VAL A 39 -10.53 -8.22 -14.65
N PRO A 40 -10.64 -7.10 -13.90
CA PRO A 40 -9.51 -6.53 -13.18
C PRO A 40 -8.92 -7.51 -12.18
N LYS A 41 -7.64 -7.82 -12.33
CA LYS A 41 -6.90 -8.66 -11.40
C LYS A 41 -5.42 -8.30 -11.44
N LEU A 42 -4.81 -8.38 -10.26
CA LEU A 42 -3.38 -8.30 -10.08
C LEU A 42 -2.81 -9.71 -9.90
N GLU A 43 -1.61 -9.94 -10.40
CA GLU A 43 -0.83 -11.13 -10.13
C GLU A 43 0.48 -10.70 -9.45
N PHE A 44 0.81 -11.34 -8.32
CA PHE A 44 2.02 -11.05 -7.57
C PHE A 44 3.13 -12.01 -8.01
N LEU A 45 4.05 -11.50 -8.84
CA LEU A 45 5.14 -12.29 -9.42
C LEU A 45 6.26 -12.54 -8.40
N SER A 46 6.54 -11.55 -7.55
CA SER A 46 7.45 -11.68 -6.42
C SER A 46 6.96 -10.84 -5.25
N LYS A 47 7.27 -11.30 -4.03
CA LYS A 47 6.91 -10.67 -2.77
C LYS A 47 7.99 -10.97 -1.75
N ASP A 48 8.61 -9.95 -1.19
CA ASP A 48 9.56 -10.11 -0.11
C ASP A 48 9.60 -8.90 0.81
N VAL A 49 10.01 -9.11 2.05
CA VAL A 49 10.29 -8.05 3.02
C VAL A 49 11.76 -8.11 3.37
N GLU A 50 12.45 -6.99 3.24
CA GLU A 50 13.89 -6.86 3.48
C GLU A 50 14.22 -5.55 4.21
N THR A 51 15.37 -5.49 4.87
CA THR A 51 15.97 -4.22 5.32
C THR A 51 17.01 -3.80 4.28
N PRO A 52 16.85 -2.67 3.56
CA PRO A 52 17.74 -2.31 2.47
C PRO A 52 19.21 -2.21 2.91
N GLY A 53 20.07 -3.05 2.32
CA GLY A 53 21.50 -3.08 2.60
C GLY A 53 21.93 -4.04 3.72
N GLU A 54 20.97 -4.66 4.41
CA GLU A 54 21.23 -5.59 5.51
C GLU A 54 20.76 -7.01 5.14
N ASP A 55 21.37 -8.02 5.75
CA ASP A 55 21.00 -9.42 5.49
C ASP A 55 19.83 -9.88 6.39
N GLU A 56 19.61 -9.19 7.51
CA GLU A 56 18.64 -9.53 8.54
C GLU A 56 17.74 -8.33 8.88
N ILE A 57 16.53 -8.61 9.35
CA ILE A 57 15.59 -7.60 9.84
C ILE A 57 15.73 -7.55 11.36
N ALA A 58 16.02 -6.39 11.94
CA ALA A 58 15.97 -6.21 13.39
C ALA A 58 14.88 -5.22 13.81
N THR A 59 14.62 -5.20 15.11
CA THR A 59 13.64 -4.29 15.72
C THR A 59 13.93 -2.82 15.39
N GLY A 60 12.88 -2.08 15.01
CA GLY A 60 12.98 -0.66 14.67
C GLY A 60 13.66 -0.34 13.34
N ASP A 61 14.03 -1.34 12.52
CA ASP A 61 14.58 -1.10 11.18
C ASP A 61 13.57 -0.46 10.24
N VAL A 62 14.08 0.27 9.25
CA VAL A 62 13.29 0.66 8.07
C VAL A 62 13.29 -0.51 7.09
N CYS A 63 12.22 -1.29 7.11
CA CYS A 63 11.96 -2.36 6.17
C CYS A 63 11.42 -1.83 4.84
N SER A 64 11.55 -2.62 3.79
CA SER A 64 10.93 -2.44 2.48
C SER A 64 10.19 -3.71 2.07
N LEU A 65 8.88 -3.62 1.83
CA LEU A 65 8.12 -4.65 1.13
C LEU A 65 8.33 -4.45 -0.37
N GLN A 66 9.02 -5.39 -1.01
CA GLN A 66 9.21 -5.44 -2.45
C GLN A 66 8.13 -6.33 -3.07
N VAL A 67 7.31 -5.76 -3.95
CA VAL A 67 6.29 -6.50 -4.69
C VAL A 67 6.43 -6.24 -6.17
N GLU A 68 6.56 -7.30 -6.95
CA GLU A 68 6.39 -7.24 -8.40
C GLU A 68 4.97 -7.64 -8.79
N ILE A 69 4.28 -6.72 -9.45
CA ILE A 69 2.86 -6.82 -9.76
C ILE A 69 2.66 -6.83 -11.27
N GLU A 70 1.81 -7.74 -11.74
CA GLU A 70 1.31 -7.79 -13.11
C GLU A 70 -0.20 -7.52 -13.15
N ARG A 71 -0.62 -6.61 -14.03
CA ARG A 71 -2.02 -6.28 -14.32
C ARG A 71 -2.49 -7.16 -15.48
N THR A 72 -3.26 -8.20 -15.19
CA THR A 72 -3.69 -9.16 -16.22
C THR A 72 -4.68 -8.53 -17.23
N HIS A 73 -5.43 -7.51 -16.81
CA HIS A 73 -6.43 -6.81 -17.63
C HIS A 73 -5.87 -5.66 -18.48
N ALA A 74 -4.62 -5.25 -18.27
CA ALA A 74 -4.08 -4.00 -18.83
C ALA A 74 -4.16 -3.90 -20.36
N GLU A 75 -3.89 -5.00 -21.06
CA GLU A 75 -3.93 -5.04 -22.53
C GLU A 75 -5.34 -4.82 -23.07
N ASN A 76 -6.33 -5.49 -22.48
CA ASN A 76 -7.73 -5.38 -22.89
C ASN A 76 -8.32 -4.01 -22.57
N PHE A 77 -7.95 -3.43 -21.42
CA PHE A 77 -8.27 -2.06 -21.07
C PHE A 77 -7.73 -1.07 -22.08
N THR A 78 -6.46 -1.22 -22.47
CA THR A 78 -5.80 -0.35 -23.45
C THR A 78 -6.51 -0.44 -24.81
N LYS A 79 -6.77 -1.67 -25.30
CA LYS A 79 -7.49 -1.91 -26.57
C LYS A 79 -8.85 -1.23 -26.58
N GLN A 80 -9.66 -1.42 -25.53
CA GLN A 80 -11.00 -0.85 -25.45
C GLN A 80 -10.99 0.67 -25.33
N LYS A 81 -10.10 1.24 -24.51
CA LYS A 81 -9.96 2.69 -24.38
C LYS A 81 -9.55 3.33 -25.71
N LEU A 82 -8.61 2.72 -26.45
CA LEU A 82 -8.24 3.18 -27.79
C LEU A 82 -9.40 3.14 -28.78
N ALA A 83 -10.16 2.04 -28.80
CA ALA A 83 -11.34 1.91 -29.66
C ALA A 83 -12.41 2.97 -29.31
N LEU A 84 -12.62 3.26 -28.02
CA LEU A 84 -13.54 4.31 -27.57
C LEU A 84 -13.09 5.70 -28.04
N CYS A 85 -11.79 6.00 -27.93
CA CYS A 85 -11.22 7.28 -28.36
C CYS A 85 -11.41 7.48 -29.87
N GLN A 86 -11.12 6.44 -30.67
CA GLN A 86 -11.32 6.47 -32.12
C GLN A 86 -12.79 6.70 -32.48
N LYS A 87 -13.71 6.00 -31.80
CA LYS A 87 -15.15 6.16 -32.02
C LYS A 87 -15.65 7.56 -31.66
N GLN A 88 -15.07 8.19 -30.64
CA GLN A 88 -15.45 9.53 -30.17
C GLN A 88 -14.68 10.66 -30.86
N GLY A 89 -13.72 10.35 -31.74
CA GLY A 89 -12.85 11.34 -32.37
C GLY A 89 -11.92 12.08 -31.40
N ILE A 90 -11.69 11.52 -30.20
CA ILE A 90 -10.81 12.10 -29.18
C ILE A 90 -9.39 11.61 -29.46
N PRO A 91 -8.39 12.51 -29.54
CA PRO A 91 -7.00 12.12 -29.65
C PRO A 91 -6.60 11.19 -28.48
N PRO A 92 -6.10 9.97 -28.73
CA PRO A 92 -5.75 9.03 -27.68
C PRO A 92 -4.80 9.60 -26.63
N GLN A 93 -3.86 10.46 -27.02
CA GLN A 93 -2.91 11.08 -26.11
C GLN A 93 -3.62 11.86 -25.00
N VAL A 94 -4.70 12.57 -25.31
CA VAL A 94 -5.48 13.36 -24.35
C VAL A 94 -6.26 12.45 -23.42
N ALA A 95 -6.96 11.46 -23.99
CA ALA A 95 -7.78 10.54 -23.20
C ALA A 95 -6.93 9.69 -22.23
N MET A 96 -5.77 9.20 -22.68
CA MET A 96 -4.91 8.33 -21.87
C MET A 96 -4.19 9.09 -20.75
N GLN A 97 -3.90 10.39 -20.93
CA GLN A 97 -3.28 11.21 -19.88
C GLN A 97 -4.13 11.33 -18.61
N THR A 98 -5.45 11.25 -18.75
CA THR A 98 -6.40 11.34 -17.63
C THR A 98 -6.61 10.02 -16.90
N TYR A 99 -6.08 8.91 -17.42
CA TYR A 99 -6.27 7.60 -16.81
C TYR A 99 -5.65 7.54 -15.41
N ARG A 100 -6.43 7.13 -14.42
CA ARG A 100 -5.98 6.88 -13.05
C ARG A 100 -6.64 5.61 -12.56
N GLU A 101 -5.84 4.66 -12.15
CA GLU A 101 -6.30 3.43 -11.50
C GLU A 101 -5.62 3.34 -10.14
N GLY A 102 -6.41 3.59 -9.09
CA GLY A 102 -5.94 3.62 -7.71
C GLY A 102 -6.01 2.26 -7.02
N TRP A 103 -4.95 1.92 -6.32
CA TRP A 103 -4.83 0.76 -5.46
C TRP A 103 -4.23 1.17 -4.12
N TRP A 104 -4.51 0.39 -3.09
CA TRP A 104 -3.95 0.55 -1.76
C TRP A 104 -3.28 -0.74 -1.33
N ILE A 105 -2.05 -0.65 -0.85
CA ILE A 105 -1.33 -1.76 -0.24
C ILE A 105 -1.22 -1.48 1.26
N MET A 106 -1.88 -2.32 2.06
CA MET A 106 -1.88 -2.21 3.52
C MET A 106 -1.06 -3.34 4.10
N ILE A 107 -0.11 -3.01 4.97
CA ILE A 107 0.78 -3.95 5.62
C ILE A 107 0.40 -4.00 7.10
N ARG A 108 0.05 -5.18 7.57
CA ARG A 108 -0.15 -5.48 8.99
C ARG A 108 0.87 -6.52 9.42
N ALA A 109 1.25 -6.53 10.69
CA ALA A 109 2.10 -7.57 11.24
C ALA A 109 1.40 -8.29 12.38
N ARG A 110 1.55 -9.62 12.39
CA ARG A 110 1.12 -10.51 13.45
C ARG A 110 2.31 -11.34 13.90
N ARG A 111 2.63 -11.34 15.19
CA ARG A 111 3.66 -12.23 15.74
C ARG A 111 3.16 -13.68 15.74
N ILE A 112 4.03 -14.65 15.42
CA ILE A 112 3.70 -16.07 15.35
C ILE A 112 4.66 -16.84 16.25
N GLY A 113 4.12 -17.75 17.05
CA GLY A 113 4.89 -18.64 17.92
C GLY A 113 4.70 -18.30 19.39
N ASP A 114 4.75 -19.35 20.22
CA ASP A 114 4.55 -19.29 21.66
C ASP A 114 5.47 -18.21 22.26
N ILE A 115 4.87 -17.30 23.02
CA ILE A 115 5.62 -16.46 23.94
C ILE A 115 6.26 -17.43 24.94
N LYS A 116 7.52 -17.80 24.71
CA LYS A 116 8.31 -18.56 25.67
C LYS A 116 9.36 -17.61 26.19
N ASP A 117 9.16 -17.18 27.42
CA ASP A 117 10.26 -16.60 28.19
C ASP A 117 11.41 -17.62 28.25
N GLY A 118 12.63 -17.16 28.49
CA GLY A 118 13.85 -17.98 28.55
C GLY A 118 13.83 -19.16 29.55
N ASP A 119 12.73 -19.35 30.28
CA ASP A 119 12.44 -20.46 31.20
C ASP A 119 11.42 -21.49 30.67
N GLY A 120 10.95 -21.39 29.42
CA GLY A 120 10.09 -22.39 28.80
C GLY A 120 8.66 -22.47 29.38
N LYS A 121 8.20 -21.42 30.05
CA LYS A 121 6.78 -21.24 30.43
C LYS A 121 6.10 -20.37 29.37
N ASP A 122 4.81 -20.64 29.13
CA ASP A 122 3.94 -19.74 28.38
C ASP A 122 4.02 -18.37 29.05
N ALA A 123 4.59 -17.39 28.38
CA ALA A 123 4.59 -16.05 28.92
C ALA A 123 3.12 -15.60 28.95
N PRO A 124 2.66 -15.03 30.07
CA PRO A 124 1.30 -14.56 30.17
C PRO A 124 1.05 -13.54 29.03
N PRO A 125 -0.16 -13.51 28.43
CA PRO A 125 -0.55 -12.34 27.65
C PRO A 125 -0.28 -11.12 28.53
N LEU A 126 0.52 -10.19 28.01
CA LEU A 126 1.03 -9.06 28.79
C LEU A 126 -0.15 -8.38 29.49
N GLU A 127 -0.13 -8.39 30.82
CA GLU A 127 -0.91 -7.44 31.59
C GLU A 127 -0.47 -6.05 31.14
N ASP A 128 -1.46 -5.25 30.82
CA ASP A 128 -1.32 -3.91 30.29
C ASP A 128 -0.61 -3.01 31.33
N GLU A 129 0.73 -2.97 31.31
CA GLU A 129 1.50 -2.05 32.15
C GLU A 129 1.23 -0.58 31.76
N SER A 130 0.38 -0.29 30.76
CA SER A 130 -0.15 1.05 30.52
C SER A 130 -1.10 1.55 31.62
N GLU A 131 -1.55 0.69 32.55
CA GLU A 131 -2.22 1.13 33.78
C GLU A 131 -1.27 1.75 34.82
N LYS A 132 0.06 1.62 34.65
CA LYS A 132 1.05 2.33 35.48
C LYS A 132 1.65 3.50 34.71
N GLU A 133 1.02 4.66 34.89
CA GLU A 133 1.56 5.99 34.61
C GLU A 133 2.05 6.21 33.16
N GLY A 134 1.07 6.44 32.27
CA GLY A 134 1.11 7.63 31.40
C GLY A 134 2.21 7.72 30.34
N THR A 135 2.71 6.60 29.81
CA THR A 135 3.68 6.63 28.70
C THR A 135 3.06 6.05 27.42
N PRO A 136 2.49 6.89 26.53
CA PRO A 136 1.98 6.41 25.25
C PRO A 136 3.11 5.86 24.39
N SER A 137 2.90 4.66 23.84
CA SER A 137 3.69 4.05 22.76
C SER A 137 4.12 5.12 21.75
N GLN A 138 5.43 5.28 21.58
CA GLN A 138 6.02 6.43 20.87
C GLN A 138 5.83 6.38 19.34
N LEU A 139 5.13 5.40 18.77
CA LEU A 139 4.84 5.34 17.33
C LEU A 139 3.44 5.86 16.93
N GLY A 140 2.82 6.70 17.76
CA GLY A 140 1.53 7.35 17.48
C GLY A 140 1.47 8.86 17.80
N LYS A 141 2.56 9.48 18.27
CA LYS A 141 2.54 10.86 18.78
C LYS A 141 2.51 11.96 17.72
N THR A 142 2.28 11.64 16.45
CA THR A 142 2.12 12.64 15.37
C THR A 142 0.75 12.63 14.69
N ALA A 143 -0.16 11.73 15.07
CA ALA A 143 -1.55 11.89 14.72
C ALA A 143 -2.15 12.94 15.65
N ASP A 144 -2.12 14.18 15.18
CA ASP A 144 -2.85 15.31 15.71
C ASP A 144 -4.19 14.85 16.31
N ASP A 145 -4.41 15.21 17.57
CA ASP A 145 -5.55 14.88 18.44
C ASP A 145 -6.91 15.43 17.89
N SER A 146 -6.93 15.82 16.61
CA SER A 146 -8.04 16.32 15.83
C SER A 146 -8.85 15.21 15.16
N VAL A 147 -8.22 14.11 14.73
CA VAL A 147 -8.91 13.00 14.04
C VAL A 147 -9.63 12.08 15.03
N SER A 148 -9.03 11.85 16.21
CA SER A 148 -9.61 11.04 17.29
C SER A 148 -10.96 11.59 17.80
N LYS A 149 -11.18 12.90 17.64
CA LYS A 149 -12.43 13.60 18.00
C LYS A 149 -13.56 13.39 17.00
N LEU A 150 -13.25 12.87 15.81
CA LEU A 150 -14.25 12.58 14.76
C LEU A 150 -14.87 11.19 14.89
N PHE A 151 -14.30 10.31 15.71
CA PHE A 151 -14.80 8.96 15.92
C PHE A 151 -15.80 8.92 17.07
N ASP A 152 -16.88 8.17 16.89
CA ASP A 152 -17.80 7.85 17.99
C ASP A 152 -17.13 6.88 18.98
N GLU A 153 -17.67 6.84 20.19
CA GLU A 153 -17.13 6.02 21.28
C GLU A 153 -17.05 4.54 20.90
N ALA A 154 -18.00 4.05 20.09
CA ALA A 154 -18.03 2.68 19.58
C ALA A 154 -16.89 2.38 18.58
N THR A 155 -16.49 3.34 17.75
CA THR A 155 -15.36 3.22 16.82
C THR A 155 -14.03 3.31 17.55
N LYS A 156 -13.92 4.18 18.56
CA LYS A 156 -12.74 4.24 19.44
C LYS A 156 -12.54 2.93 20.18
N GLU A 157 -13.60 2.39 20.78
CA GLU A 157 -13.55 1.12 21.50
C GLU A 157 -13.17 -0.06 20.57
N ARG A 158 -13.58 -0.03 19.30
CA ARG A 158 -13.11 -1.02 18.30
C ARG A 158 -11.62 -0.88 17.98
N PHE A 159 -11.11 0.35 17.93
CA PHE A 159 -9.71 0.64 17.66
C PHE A 159 -8.82 0.29 18.85
N GLU A 160 -9.30 0.55 20.07
CA GLU A 160 -8.63 0.19 21.33
C GLU A 160 -8.68 -1.32 21.62
N LYS A 161 -9.73 -2.01 21.17
CA LYS A 161 -9.85 -3.49 21.24
C LYS A 161 -9.11 -4.22 20.12
N GLU A 162 -8.58 -3.51 19.12
CA GLU A 162 -7.76 -4.15 18.11
C GLU A 162 -6.44 -4.56 18.77
N THR A 163 -6.38 -5.84 19.16
CA THR A 163 -5.25 -6.43 19.89
C THR A 163 -3.94 -6.13 19.16
N GLU A 164 -2.86 -5.93 19.93
CA GLU A 164 -1.50 -5.62 19.41
C GLU A 164 -1.05 -6.60 18.29
N GLU A 165 -1.67 -7.78 18.22
CA GLU A 165 -1.41 -8.88 17.30
C GLU A 165 -1.82 -8.64 15.83
N ASN A 166 -2.39 -7.49 15.45
CA ASN A 166 -2.72 -7.21 14.03
C ASN A 166 -2.62 -5.72 13.66
N ARG A 167 -1.59 -5.03 14.15
CA ARG A 167 -1.42 -3.60 13.96
C ARG A 167 -1.09 -3.25 12.50
N LEU A 168 -1.75 -2.21 11.98
CA LEU A 168 -1.40 -1.57 10.71
C LEU A 168 -0.03 -0.89 10.82
N LEU A 169 0.94 -1.35 10.03
CA LEU A 169 2.28 -0.76 9.95
C LEU A 169 2.36 0.34 8.89
N CYS A 170 1.70 0.12 7.75
CA CYS A 170 1.73 1.07 6.64
C CYS A 170 0.50 0.90 5.75
N ALA A 171 -0.02 2.01 5.22
CA ALA A 171 -0.99 2.03 4.13
C ALA A 171 -0.44 2.89 3.00
N TRP A 172 -0.12 2.28 1.87
CA TRP A 172 0.56 2.92 0.76
C TRP A 172 -0.34 3.02 -0.48
N PRO A 173 -0.59 4.22 -1.02
CA PRO A 173 -1.33 4.38 -2.26
C PRO A 173 -0.44 4.08 -3.48
N PHE A 174 -0.97 3.29 -4.41
CA PHE A 174 -0.37 2.97 -5.71
C PHE A 174 -1.31 3.45 -6.82
N ILE A 175 -0.84 4.38 -7.67
CA ILE A 175 -1.65 4.92 -8.77
C ILE A 175 -1.01 4.57 -10.10
N VAL A 176 -1.76 3.85 -10.94
CA VAL A 176 -1.38 3.59 -12.32
C VAL A 176 -1.91 4.70 -13.21
N SER A 177 -1.01 5.50 -13.77
CA SER A 177 -1.32 6.60 -14.68
C SER A 177 -1.25 6.18 -16.16
N ASN A 178 -0.45 5.17 -16.48
CA ASN A 178 -0.33 4.62 -17.82
C ASN A 178 -1.16 3.35 -17.96
N VAL A 179 -2.27 3.43 -18.71
CA VAL A 179 -3.17 2.28 -18.94
C VAL A 179 -2.44 1.05 -19.50
N ALA A 180 -1.43 1.27 -20.35
CA ALA A 180 -0.67 0.22 -21.03
C ALA A 180 0.42 -0.41 -20.15
N GLN A 181 0.69 0.14 -18.97
CA GLN A 181 1.68 -0.41 -18.05
C GLN A 181 1.19 -1.74 -17.48
N LYS A 182 1.70 -2.85 -18.03
CA LYS A 182 1.30 -4.20 -17.61
C LYS A 182 1.96 -4.64 -16.30
N ARG A 183 3.22 -4.26 -16.07
CA ARG A 183 4.01 -4.70 -14.92
C ARG A 183 4.64 -3.53 -14.18
N GLY A 184 4.92 -3.73 -12.90
CA GLY A 184 5.62 -2.76 -12.08
C GLY A 184 6.20 -3.39 -10.81
N LYS A 185 7.30 -2.81 -10.32
CA LYS A 185 7.86 -3.11 -9.00
C LYS A 185 7.50 -1.98 -8.05
N VAL A 186 7.07 -2.32 -6.85
CA VAL A 186 6.73 -1.36 -5.80
C VAL A 186 7.53 -1.73 -4.56
N GLY A 187 8.30 -0.77 -4.04
CA GLY A 187 9.00 -0.89 -2.76
C GLY A 187 8.32 0.01 -1.73
N ILE A 188 7.75 -0.59 -0.68
CA ILE A 188 7.00 0.14 0.35
C ILE A 188 7.79 0.13 1.63
N LYS A 189 8.23 1.31 2.08
CA LYS A 189 8.98 1.46 3.32
C LYS A 189 8.04 1.46 4.54
N PHE A 190 8.41 0.76 5.59
CA PHE A 190 7.70 0.75 6.88
C PHE A 190 8.67 0.40 8.00
N LEU A 191 8.28 0.67 9.25
CA LEU A 191 9.11 0.34 10.41
C LEU A 191 8.86 -1.10 10.86
N ALA A 192 9.94 -1.85 11.13
CA ALA A 192 9.87 -3.16 11.74
C ALA A 192 9.17 -3.09 13.11
N PRO A 193 8.52 -4.19 13.54
CA PRO A 193 8.01 -4.31 14.90
C PRO A 193 9.08 -4.00 15.96
N ASP A 194 8.64 -3.54 17.13
CA ASP A 194 9.48 -3.13 18.25
C ASP A 194 9.96 -4.29 19.13
N ARG A 195 9.40 -5.49 18.94
CA ARG A 195 9.78 -6.70 19.67
C ARG A 195 10.36 -7.76 18.73
N PRO A 196 11.47 -8.42 19.09
CA PRO A 196 12.03 -9.49 18.29
C PRO A 196 11.10 -10.72 18.29
N GLY A 197 11.14 -11.51 17.23
CA GLY A 197 10.36 -12.73 17.07
C GLY A 197 10.00 -13.01 15.62
N LYS A 198 9.24 -14.07 15.41
CA LYS A 198 8.75 -14.44 14.08
C LYS A 198 7.44 -13.73 13.78
N TYR A 199 7.34 -13.12 12.61
CA TYR A 199 6.17 -12.34 12.20
C TYR A 199 5.61 -12.80 10.86
N GLU A 200 4.29 -12.75 10.79
CA GLU A 200 3.47 -12.81 9.61
C GLU A 200 3.13 -11.37 9.20
N PHE A 201 3.68 -10.92 8.08
CA PHE A 201 3.29 -9.67 7.44
C PHE A 201 2.09 -9.95 6.54
N LEU A 202 0.90 -9.56 7.00
CA LEU A 202 -0.34 -9.67 6.25
C LEU A 202 -0.49 -8.45 5.35
N VAL A 203 -0.38 -8.68 4.05
CA VAL A 203 -0.48 -7.63 3.04
C VAL A 203 -1.83 -7.73 2.34
N ALA A 204 -2.62 -6.66 2.44
CA ALA A 204 -3.90 -6.53 1.76
C ALA A 204 -3.79 -5.50 0.63
N VAL A 205 -4.12 -5.90 -0.59
CA VAL A 205 -4.11 -5.07 -1.77
C VAL A 205 -5.54 -4.82 -2.22
N LYS A 206 -5.99 -3.56 -2.12
CA LYS A 206 -7.38 -3.17 -2.39
C LYS A 206 -7.49 -2.22 -3.57
N SER A 207 -8.50 -2.41 -4.40
CA SER A 207 -8.77 -1.49 -5.51
C SER A 207 -9.67 -0.34 -5.07
N GLN A 208 -9.38 0.87 -5.54
CA GLN A 208 -10.27 2.03 -5.44
C GLN A 208 -11.24 2.15 -6.64
N GLU A 209 -11.02 1.37 -7.71
CA GLU A 209 -11.80 1.47 -8.96
C GLU A 209 -12.63 0.23 -9.29
N PHE A 210 -12.34 -0.92 -8.66
CA PHE A 210 -12.92 -2.21 -9.04
C PHE A 210 -13.45 -2.97 -7.83
N LEU A 211 -14.62 -3.61 -7.97
CA LEU A 211 -15.13 -4.55 -6.97
C LEU A 211 -14.57 -5.96 -7.21
N GLY A 212 -14.35 -6.69 -6.13
CA GLY A 212 -13.89 -8.09 -6.17
C GLY A 212 -12.45 -8.29 -6.66
N ALA A 213 -11.69 -7.21 -6.81
CA ALA A 213 -10.29 -7.25 -7.23
C ALA A 213 -9.29 -7.25 -6.06
N ASP A 214 -9.80 -7.18 -4.83
CA ASP A 214 -9.03 -7.21 -3.60
C ASP A 214 -8.32 -8.55 -3.45
N GLN A 215 -7.06 -8.52 -3.01
CA GLN A 215 -6.24 -9.70 -2.82
C GLN A 215 -5.37 -9.55 -1.59
N ASP A 216 -5.21 -10.66 -0.86
CA ASP A 216 -4.37 -10.73 0.31
C ASP A 216 -3.24 -11.74 0.09
N PHE A 217 -2.07 -11.45 0.66
CA PHE A 217 -0.98 -12.41 0.77
C PHE A 217 -0.22 -12.21 2.07
N VAL A 218 0.61 -13.21 2.38
CA VAL A 218 1.36 -13.25 3.62
C VAL A 218 2.84 -13.45 3.31
N VAL A 219 3.70 -12.72 4.03
CA VAL A 219 5.14 -12.91 4.03
C VAL A 219 5.58 -13.20 5.46
N VAL A 220 6.33 -14.28 5.67
CA VAL A 220 6.82 -14.65 7.00
C VAL A 220 8.29 -14.30 7.11
N LYS A 221 8.68 -13.58 8.16
CA LYS A 221 10.07 -13.19 8.45
C LYS A 221 10.36 -13.26 9.94
N ASP A 222 11.62 -13.44 10.26
CA ASP A 222 12.14 -13.32 11.61
C ASP A 222 12.66 -11.89 11.81
N VAL A 223 12.30 -11.28 12.94
CA VAL A 223 12.76 -9.97 13.39
C VAL A 223 13.66 -10.18 14.59
N LEU A 224 14.93 -9.83 14.48
CA LEU A 224 15.94 -10.04 15.52
C LEU A 224 16.04 -8.84 16.47
N ASP A 225 16.65 -9.05 17.63
CA ASP A 225 16.98 -7.93 18.51
C ASP A 225 18.06 -7.06 17.84
N LYS A 226 17.89 -5.75 17.90
CA LYS A 226 18.83 -4.81 17.28
C LYS A 226 20.23 -4.93 17.87
N GLU A 227 20.35 -5.34 19.12
CA GLU A 227 21.64 -5.54 19.80
C GLU A 227 22.37 -6.83 19.36
N GLU A 228 21.64 -7.79 18.77
CA GLU A 228 22.17 -9.10 18.37
C GLU A 228 22.60 -9.17 16.90
N VAL A 229 22.31 -8.13 16.09
CA VAL A 229 22.58 -8.12 14.65
C VAL A 229 23.85 -7.34 14.31
N GLU A 230 24.77 -7.98 13.60
CA GLU A 230 25.93 -7.31 13.00
C GLU A 230 25.50 -6.48 11.79
N ARG A 231 25.67 -5.15 11.87
CA ARG A 231 25.30 -4.23 10.79
C ARG A 231 26.46 -3.97 9.85
N LYS A 232 26.18 -3.96 8.55
CA LYS A 232 27.15 -3.48 7.57
C LYS A 232 27.34 -1.98 7.80
N GLN A 233 28.59 -1.54 8.00
CA GLN A 233 28.88 -0.12 8.07
C GLN A 233 28.46 0.51 6.74
N ARG A 234 27.46 1.39 6.75
CA ARG A 234 27.18 2.25 5.60
C ARG A 234 28.37 3.17 5.44
N GLU A 235 29.11 3.01 4.35
CA GLU A 235 29.91 4.10 3.82
C GLU A 235 28.91 5.23 3.51
N GLU A 236 29.06 6.37 4.18
CA GLU A 236 28.30 7.57 3.88
C GLU A 236 28.68 8.01 2.45
N GLU A 237 27.93 7.53 1.45
CA GLU A 237 27.91 8.20 0.15
C GLU A 237 27.19 9.54 0.38
N ASP A 238 27.97 10.62 0.37
CA ASP A 238 27.53 12.02 0.31
C ASP A 238 26.48 12.17 -0.80
N ASP A 239 25.20 12.11 -0.45
CA ASP A 239 24.10 12.63 -1.26
C ASP A 239 24.20 14.17 -1.28
N ASN A 240 25.18 14.67 -2.03
CA ASN A 240 25.21 16.06 -2.48
C ASN A 240 24.22 16.18 -3.66
N GLU A 241 22.93 16.16 -3.34
CA GLU A 241 21.88 16.62 -4.25
C GLU A 241 22.05 18.14 -4.44
N GLU A 242 22.75 18.55 -5.49
CA GLU A 242 22.71 19.93 -5.99
C GLU A 242 21.29 20.21 -6.53
N GLU A 243 20.45 20.81 -5.69
CA GLU A 243 19.24 21.53 -6.12
C GLU A 243 19.61 22.81 -6.91
N ASP A 244 19.22 22.81 -8.18
CA ASP A 244 18.65 23.91 -8.96
C ASP A 244 19.17 25.35 -8.76
N GLY A 245 20.00 25.79 -9.70
CA GLY A 245 20.22 27.21 -10.05
C GLY A 245 19.56 27.58 -11.37
N ASP A 246 18.22 27.76 -11.36
CA ASP A 246 17.48 28.44 -12.44
C ASP A 246 17.91 29.92 -12.51
N GLY A 247 18.55 30.29 -13.62
CA GLY A 247 19.13 31.62 -13.80
C GLY A 247 19.51 31.88 -15.24
N ASN A 248 18.54 31.97 -16.14
CA ASN A 248 18.76 32.70 -17.39
C ASN A 248 17.58 33.59 -17.78
N GLN A 249 17.63 34.84 -17.28
CA GLN A 249 16.94 35.97 -17.87
C GLN A 249 17.60 36.36 -19.20
N GLY A 250 16.87 36.21 -20.30
CA GLY A 250 17.22 36.79 -21.60
C GLY A 250 16.03 37.51 -22.21
N LYS A 251 15.86 38.80 -21.87
CA LYS A 251 15.05 39.77 -22.62
C LYS A 251 15.87 40.28 -23.82
N GLU A 252 15.29 40.30 -25.02
CA GLU A 252 15.49 41.31 -26.09
C GLU A 252 14.55 40.96 -27.27
N GLU A 253 13.33 41.50 -27.30
CA GLU A 253 12.84 42.65 -28.10
C GLU A 253 12.49 42.38 -29.60
N PRO A 254 11.46 43.07 -30.15
CA PRO A 254 10.72 42.63 -31.33
C PRO A 254 11.27 43.21 -32.64
N LYS A 255 11.29 42.41 -33.72
CA LYS A 255 11.49 42.93 -35.08
C LYS A 255 10.16 43.20 -35.77
N LYS A 256 9.94 44.48 -36.04
CA LYS A 256 8.85 45.06 -36.83
C LYS A 256 8.80 44.51 -38.26
N THR A 257 7.58 44.35 -38.73
CA THR A 257 7.16 44.18 -40.11
C THR A 257 7.61 45.34 -41.01
N LYS A 258 7.93 45.01 -42.26
CA LYS A 258 7.49 45.79 -43.43
C LYS A 258 7.33 44.87 -44.62
#